data_AF-A0A453HIG4-F1
#
_entry.id   AF-A0A453HIG4-F1
#
_cell.length_a   1.000
_cell.length_b   1.000
_cell.length_c   1.000
_cell.angle_alpha   90.00
_cell.angle_beta   90.00
_cell.angle_gamma   90.00
#
_symmetry.space_group_name_H-M   'P 1'
#
loop_
_entity.id
_entity.type
_entity.pdbx_description
1 polymer ?
#
loop_
_entity_poly.entity_id
_entity_poly.type
_entity_poly.pdbx_seq_one_letter_code
_entity_poly.pdbx_strand_id
1 'polypeptide(L)'
;LKTRPTAQVGSEGRRKPPNSRPPSTPDLAAAAAADEMLLLRGLLLAALLAVARSPLASASESDHKYKISEPVKLWVNKVGPYNNPQETYNYYSLPFCQPAENPAHKWGGLGEVLGGNELIDSQIDIQFLKNVDKGPICTIELDAKKVQQFTDAIESSYWFELFIDDLPLWGFVGETDKNNENKHYLYTHKNIVVKYNGNRVRVALICDLKH
;
A
#
# COMPACT_ATOMS: atom_id res chain seq x y z
N LEU A 1 -45.11 -51.02 -63.33
CA LEU A 1 -46.53 -50.62 -63.46
C LEU A 1 -46.76 -49.46 -62.49
N LYS A 2 -46.95 -48.22 -62.99
CA LYS A 2 -48.25 -47.51 -63.15
C LYS A 2 -48.80 -47.10 -61.76
N THR A 3 -49.08 -45.85 -61.37
CA THR A 3 -49.10 -44.47 -61.91
C THR A 3 -49.29 -43.52 -60.70
N ARG A 4 -48.85 -42.25 -60.83
CA ARG A 4 -49.28 -41.03 -60.07
C ARG A 4 -50.82 -40.76 -60.24
N PRO A 5 -51.46 -39.61 -59.88
CA PRO A 5 -51.17 -38.45 -58.99
C PRO A 5 -52.41 -38.05 -58.09
N THR A 6 -52.33 -37.15 -57.09
CA THR A 6 -52.65 -35.67 -57.04
C THR A 6 -54.10 -35.22 -57.36
N ALA A 7 -54.67 -34.37 -56.47
CA ALA A 7 -55.46 -33.11 -56.69
C ALA A 7 -56.49 -32.92 -55.52
N GLN A 8 -56.58 -31.79 -54.78
CA GLN A 8 -56.96 -30.39 -55.13
C GLN A 8 -58.39 -30.33 -55.72
N VAL A 9 -59.33 -29.41 -55.44
CA VAL A 9 -59.37 -28.06 -54.84
C VAL A 9 -60.86 -27.68 -54.72
N GLY A 10 -61.23 -26.63 -53.97
CA GLY A 10 -62.46 -25.88 -54.29
C GLY A 10 -63.05 -25.06 -53.15
N SER A 11 -62.94 -23.73 -53.27
CA SER A 11 -63.49 -22.68 -52.40
C SER A 11 -64.94 -22.30 -52.74
N GLU A 12 -65.68 -21.72 -51.77
CA GLU A 12 -66.27 -20.36 -51.80
C GLU A 12 -67.58 -20.24 -50.98
N GLY A 13 -67.81 -19.10 -50.30
CA GLY A 13 -69.14 -18.71 -49.80
C GLY A 13 -69.15 -17.91 -48.48
N ARG A 14 -69.82 -16.75 -48.45
CA ARG A 14 -69.70 -15.67 -47.44
C ARG A 14 -71.08 -15.15 -46.99
N ARG A 15 -71.18 -14.70 -45.71
CA ARG A 15 -72.12 -13.71 -45.05
C ARG A 15 -73.50 -14.25 -44.56
N LYS A 16 -74.12 -13.85 -43.41
CA LYS A 16 -73.90 -12.89 -42.27
C LYS A 16 -74.91 -13.23 -41.08
N PRO A 17 -75.10 -12.46 -39.96
CA PRO A 17 -75.11 -12.86 -38.53
C PRO A 17 -76.54 -12.75 -37.87
N PRO A 18 -76.83 -12.56 -36.54
CA PRO A 18 -76.00 -12.40 -35.31
C PRO A 18 -76.47 -13.18 -34.03
N ASN A 19 -75.58 -13.35 -33.03
CA ASN A 19 -75.73 -12.86 -31.62
C ASN A 19 -74.69 -13.43 -30.63
N SER A 20 -74.03 -12.50 -29.91
CA SER A 20 -73.53 -12.49 -28.51
C SER A 20 -72.70 -13.63 -27.88
N ARG A 21 -71.44 -13.33 -27.49
CA ARG A 21 -70.83 -13.45 -26.12
C ARG A 21 -69.31 -13.08 -26.11
N PRO A 22 -68.66 -12.84 -24.95
CA PRO A 22 -67.68 -11.77 -24.69
C PRO A 22 -66.21 -12.18 -24.97
N PRO A 23 -65.19 -11.29 -24.78
CA PRO A 23 -63.88 -11.44 -25.39
C PRO A 23 -62.95 -12.36 -24.59
N SER A 24 -62.21 -13.21 -25.30
CA SER A 24 -61.06 -13.95 -24.76
C SER A 24 -59.80 -13.09 -24.86
N THR A 25 -59.14 -12.91 -23.72
CA THR A 25 -57.85 -12.24 -23.47
C THR A 25 -56.66 -12.87 -24.22
N PRO A 26 -55.56 -12.11 -24.44
CA PRO A 26 -54.41 -12.58 -25.21
C PRO A 26 -53.50 -13.53 -24.42
N ASP A 27 -52.74 -14.34 -25.15
CA ASP A 27 -51.77 -15.35 -24.68
C ASP A 27 -50.78 -14.82 -23.63
N LEU A 28 -50.85 -15.40 -22.42
CA LEU A 28 -50.11 -14.98 -21.23
C LEU A 28 -48.72 -15.66 -21.07
N ALA A 29 -48.30 -16.50 -22.03
CA ALA A 29 -47.07 -17.31 -21.89
C ALA A 29 -45.81 -16.68 -22.51
N ALA A 30 -45.93 -15.79 -23.49
CA ALA A 30 -44.78 -15.18 -24.17
C ALA A 30 -44.19 -13.96 -23.43
N ALA A 31 -44.98 -13.33 -22.55
CA ALA A 31 -44.55 -12.14 -21.81
C ALA A 31 -43.62 -12.46 -20.63
N ALA A 32 -43.74 -13.65 -20.03
CA ALA A 32 -42.98 -14.02 -18.83
C ALA A 32 -41.48 -14.26 -19.09
N ALA A 33 -41.10 -14.78 -20.27
CA ALA A 33 -39.70 -15.07 -20.61
C ALA A 33 -38.90 -13.82 -21.03
N ALA A 34 -39.58 -12.80 -21.56
CA ALA A 34 -38.95 -11.53 -21.94
C ALA A 34 -38.60 -10.69 -20.70
N ASP A 35 -39.44 -10.75 -19.67
CA ASP A 35 -39.26 -10.02 -18.40
C ASP A 35 -38.08 -10.56 -17.58
N GLU A 36 -37.95 -11.89 -17.47
CA GLU A 36 -36.79 -12.53 -16.79
C GLU A 36 -35.46 -12.18 -17.47
N MET A 37 -35.44 -12.13 -18.80
CA MET A 37 -34.23 -11.77 -19.56
C MET A 37 -33.89 -10.28 -19.48
N LEU A 38 -34.89 -9.41 -19.28
CA LEU A 38 -34.70 -7.97 -19.04
C LEU A 38 -34.14 -7.71 -17.65
N LEU A 39 -34.64 -8.43 -16.64
CA LEU A 39 -34.14 -8.39 -15.27
C LEU A 39 -32.69 -8.88 -15.17
N LEU A 40 -32.35 -9.99 -15.85
CA LEU A 40 -31.00 -10.53 -15.86
C LEU A 40 -30.00 -9.57 -16.54
N ARG A 41 -30.41 -8.93 -17.63
CA ARG A 41 -29.60 -7.89 -18.31
C ARG A 41 -29.45 -6.64 -17.46
N GLY A 42 -30.51 -6.22 -16.77
CA GLY A 42 -30.47 -5.10 -15.82
C GLY A 42 -29.52 -5.36 -14.66
N LEU A 43 -29.55 -6.58 -14.09
CA LEU A 43 -28.63 -7.01 -13.04
C LEU A 43 -27.18 -7.07 -13.54
N LEU A 44 -26.93 -7.58 -14.75
CA LEU A 44 -25.60 -7.60 -15.36
C LEU A 44 -25.05 -6.20 -15.63
N LEU A 45 -25.89 -5.28 -16.13
CA LEU A 45 -25.53 -3.87 -16.36
C LEU A 45 -25.26 -3.13 -15.04
N ALA A 46 -26.09 -3.36 -14.01
CA ALA A 46 -25.87 -2.80 -12.68
C ALA A 46 -24.57 -3.33 -12.04
N ALA A 47 -24.25 -4.62 -12.21
CA ALA A 47 -23.00 -5.21 -11.75
C ALA A 47 -21.78 -4.63 -12.49
N LEU A 48 -21.85 -4.46 -13.82
CA LEU A 48 -20.79 -3.83 -14.62
C LEU A 48 -20.56 -2.36 -14.22
N LEU A 49 -21.63 -1.60 -13.98
CA LEU A 49 -21.55 -0.21 -13.51
C LEU A 49 -21.02 -0.11 -12.08
N ALA A 50 -21.26 -1.12 -11.23
CA ALA A 50 -20.69 -1.20 -9.88
C ALA A 50 -19.19 -1.52 -9.91
N VAL A 51 -18.74 -2.41 -10.80
CA VAL A 51 -17.31 -2.73 -10.97
C VAL A 51 -16.54 -1.53 -11.56
N ALA A 52 -17.14 -0.80 -12.50
CA ALA A 52 -16.53 0.42 -13.07
C ALA A 52 -16.45 1.60 -12.09
N ARG A 53 -17.18 1.54 -10.97
CA ARG A 53 -17.14 2.52 -9.86
C ARG A 53 -16.22 2.11 -8.71
N SER A 54 -15.48 1.01 -8.84
CA SER A 54 -14.44 0.69 -7.87
C SER A 54 -13.39 1.82 -7.87
N PRO A 55 -13.11 2.44 -6.71
CA PRO A 55 -12.19 3.55 -6.64
C PRO A 55 -10.79 3.10 -7.10
N LEU A 56 -10.12 4.02 -7.80
CA LEU A 56 -8.72 4.02 -8.20
C LEU A 56 -7.87 3.07 -7.36
N ALA A 57 -7.11 2.19 -8.02
CA ALA A 57 -6.01 1.45 -7.43
C ALA A 57 -5.32 2.30 -6.34
N SER A 58 -5.46 1.84 -5.09
CA SER A 58 -4.64 2.33 -4.00
C SER A 58 -3.23 1.86 -4.31
N ALA A 59 -2.43 2.80 -4.79
CA ALA A 59 -1.02 2.78 -4.51
C ALA A 59 -0.85 2.62 -3.00
N SER A 60 -0.04 1.65 -2.60
CA SER A 60 0.13 1.21 -1.23
C SER A 60 1.52 0.59 -1.12
N GLU A 61 2.09 0.67 0.07
CA GLU A 61 3.32 -0.04 0.46
C GLU A 61 3.26 -1.53 0.07
N SER A 62 2.08 -2.14 0.08
CA SER A 62 1.86 -3.54 -0.32
C SER A 62 2.08 -3.85 -1.80
N ASP A 63 1.84 -2.86 -2.68
CA ASP A 63 1.91 -3.03 -4.13
C ASP A 63 3.16 -2.37 -4.73
N HIS A 64 3.97 -1.73 -3.86
CA HIS A 64 5.20 -0.99 -4.17
C HIS A 64 5.03 0.00 -5.32
N LYS A 65 3.87 0.67 -5.36
CA LYS A 65 3.52 1.68 -6.36
C LYS A 65 3.02 2.90 -5.64
N TYR A 66 3.50 4.08 -6.03
CA TYR A 66 3.21 5.36 -5.40
C TYR A 66 2.73 6.38 -6.42
N LYS A 67 1.80 7.25 -6.03
CA LYS A 67 1.41 8.44 -6.79
C LYS A 67 2.34 9.61 -6.45
N ILE A 68 2.37 10.60 -7.33
CA ILE A 68 3.11 11.84 -7.07
C ILE A 68 2.58 12.48 -5.79
N SER A 69 3.48 12.91 -4.90
CA SER A 69 3.18 13.50 -3.59
C SER A 69 2.48 12.56 -2.59
N GLU A 70 2.47 11.25 -2.85
CA GLU A 70 1.98 10.27 -1.87
C GLU A 70 2.99 10.10 -0.73
N PRO A 71 2.54 9.99 0.54
CA PRO A 71 3.43 9.77 1.66
C PRO A 71 4.09 8.39 1.56
N VAL A 72 5.40 8.37 1.79
CA VAL A 72 6.22 7.16 1.86
C VAL A 72 6.63 6.94 3.30
N LYS A 73 6.30 5.78 3.86
CA LYS A 73 6.63 5.46 5.25
C LYS A 73 8.11 5.13 5.40
N LEU A 74 8.72 5.71 6.43
CA LEU A 74 10.03 5.32 6.92
C LEU A 74 9.85 4.55 8.22
N TRP A 75 10.20 3.28 8.18
CA TRP A 75 10.16 2.38 9.33
C TRP A 75 11.52 2.36 10.02
N VAL A 76 11.55 2.56 11.33
CA VAL A 76 12.74 2.28 12.14
C VAL A 76 12.70 0.83 12.61
N ASN A 77 13.84 0.15 12.66
CA ASN A 77 13.92 -1.22 13.16
C ASN A 77 14.81 -1.30 14.41
N LYS A 78 16.13 -1.36 14.19
CA LYS A 78 17.09 -1.71 15.23
C LYS A 78 18.35 -0.87 15.18
N VAL A 79 19.09 -0.90 16.29
CA VAL A 79 20.43 -0.36 16.46
C VAL A 79 21.31 -1.43 17.11
N GLY A 80 22.62 -1.37 16.88
CA GLY A 80 23.56 -2.26 17.55
C GLY A 80 25.01 -1.99 17.19
N PRO A 81 25.97 -2.55 17.93
CA PRO A 81 27.40 -2.42 17.63
C PRO A 81 27.75 -3.11 16.31
N TYR A 82 28.50 -2.41 15.45
CA TYR A 82 28.94 -2.99 14.18
C TYR A 82 29.84 -4.22 14.35
N ASN A 83 30.64 -4.23 15.42
CA ASN A 83 31.58 -5.32 15.72
C ASN A 83 30.92 -6.56 16.35
N ASN A 84 29.64 -6.48 16.75
CA ASN A 84 28.90 -7.62 17.29
C ASN A 84 27.47 -7.68 16.72
N PRO A 85 27.30 -8.14 15.46
CA PRO A 85 26.00 -8.12 14.78
C PRO A 85 24.89 -8.98 15.41
N GLN A 86 25.22 -9.86 16.36
CA GLN A 86 24.24 -10.66 17.12
C GLN A 86 23.57 -9.84 18.24
N GLU A 87 24.18 -8.73 18.62
CA GLU A 87 23.64 -7.81 19.61
C GLU A 87 22.89 -6.70 18.88
N THR A 88 21.57 -6.76 18.94
CA THR A 88 20.69 -5.75 18.35
C THR A 88 19.59 -5.38 19.32
N TYR A 89 19.28 -4.10 19.37
CA TYR A 89 18.25 -3.50 20.19
C TYR A 89 17.27 -2.72 19.33
N ASN A 90 16.06 -2.45 19.82
CA ASN A 90 15.12 -1.57 19.13
C ASN A 90 15.73 -0.19 18.89
N TYR A 91 15.39 0.46 17.79
CA TYR A 91 15.93 1.77 17.41
C TYR A 91 15.81 2.83 18.53
N TYR A 92 14.67 2.86 19.22
CA TYR A 92 14.41 3.79 20.33
C TYR A 92 15.00 3.36 21.69
N SER A 93 15.85 2.34 21.72
CA SER A 93 16.69 2.03 22.90
C SER A 93 17.71 3.14 23.16
N LEU A 94 18.17 3.80 22.10
CA LEU A 94 18.91 5.05 22.16
C LEU A 94 17.94 6.24 22.25
N PRO A 95 18.34 7.36 22.90
CA PRO A 95 17.47 8.50 23.16
C PRO A 95 17.28 9.40 21.92
N PHE A 96 16.90 8.79 20.79
CA PHE A 96 16.46 9.48 19.58
C PHE A 96 15.08 10.12 19.77
N CYS A 97 14.69 10.93 18.79
CA CYS A 97 13.33 11.44 18.66
C CYS A 97 12.34 10.27 18.58
N GLN A 98 11.48 10.14 19.57
CA GLN A 98 10.38 9.18 19.53
C GLN A 98 9.16 9.78 18.83
N PRO A 99 8.40 8.97 18.08
CA PRO A 99 7.15 9.39 17.46
C PRO A 99 6.08 9.71 18.52
N ALA A 100 5.00 10.38 18.10
CA ALA A 100 3.88 10.69 18.99
C ALA A 100 3.19 9.43 19.53
N GLU A 101 2.27 9.60 20.48
CA GLU A 101 1.62 8.52 21.22
C GLU A 101 0.97 7.47 20.28
N ASN A 102 1.45 6.22 20.36
CA ASN A 102 1.05 5.05 19.56
C ASN A 102 1.46 5.09 18.07
N PRO A 103 2.76 4.96 17.74
CA PRO A 103 3.18 4.75 16.36
C PRO A 103 2.59 3.45 15.79
N ALA A 104 2.43 3.38 14.47
CA ALA A 104 2.07 2.13 13.82
C ALA A 104 3.24 1.15 13.91
N HIS A 105 2.94 -0.13 14.16
CA HIS A 105 3.93 -1.21 14.15
C HIS A 105 3.65 -2.13 12.96
N LYS A 106 4.70 -2.53 12.24
CA LYS A 106 4.68 -3.54 11.19
C LYS A 106 5.50 -4.74 11.66
N TRP A 107 4.88 -5.91 11.60
CA TRP A 107 5.50 -7.19 11.94
C TRP A 107 5.51 -8.06 10.71
N GLY A 108 6.64 -8.70 10.43
CA GLY A 108 6.72 -9.69 9.36
C GLY A 108 6.33 -11.09 9.84
N GLY A 109 6.94 -12.10 9.22
CA GLY A 109 6.71 -13.50 9.58
C GLY A 109 7.26 -13.86 10.97
N LEU A 110 6.87 -15.04 11.48
CA LEU A 110 7.33 -15.54 12.79
C LEU A 110 8.85 -15.51 12.95
N GLY A 111 9.61 -15.85 11.90
CA GLY A 111 11.07 -15.83 11.93
C GLY A 111 11.66 -14.43 12.13
N GLU A 112 11.01 -13.39 11.60
CA GLU A 112 11.46 -12.00 11.77
C GLU A 112 11.18 -11.49 13.17
N VAL A 113 10.01 -11.83 13.72
CA VAL A 113 9.64 -11.51 15.10
C VAL A 113 10.61 -12.19 16.08
N LEU A 114 10.95 -13.46 15.86
CA LEU A 114 11.94 -14.18 16.67
C LEU A 114 13.36 -13.60 16.54
N GLY A 115 13.68 -12.98 15.41
CA GLY A 115 14.91 -12.23 15.18
C GLY A 115 14.93 -10.84 15.82
N GLY A 116 13.86 -10.45 16.53
CA GLY A 116 13.74 -9.15 17.19
C GLY A 116 13.43 -8.00 16.24
N ASN A 117 12.90 -8.26 15.04
CA ASN A 117 12.45 -7.19 14.16
C ASN A 117 11.10 -6.65 14.62
N GLU A 118 11.06 -5.34 14.82
CA GLU A 118 9.87 -4.56 15.14
C GLU A 118 9.95 -3.26 14.35
N LEU A 119 9.21 -3.18 13.25
CA LEU A 119 9.20 -1.98 12.41
C LEU A 119 8.23 -0.96 13.01
N ILE A 120 8.75 0.18 13.43
CA ILE A 120 7.97 1.26 14.04
C ILE A 120 7.94 2.45 13.09
N ASP A 121 6.76 3.01 12.85
CA ASP A 121 6.61 4.19 12.00
C ASP A 121 7.34 5.39 12.63
N SER A 122 8.30 5.96 11.91
CA SER A 122 9.06 7.13 12.36
C SER A 122 8.25 8.43 12.36
N GLN A 123 7.10 8.45 11.67
CA GLN A 123 6.26 9.64 11.47
C GLN A 123 6.98 10.82 10.78
N ILE A 124 8.11 10.57 10.11
CA ILE A 124 8.81 11.57 9.32
C ILE A 124 8.11 11.72 7.97
N ASP A 125 7.74 12.95 7.59
CA ASP A 125 7.07 13.22 6.31
C ASP A 125 8.06 13.08 5.14
N ILE A 126 7.83 12.07 4.30
CA ILE A 126 8.56 11.83 3.06
C ILE A 126 7.51 11.70 1.96
N GLN A 127 7.64 12.47 0.88
CA GLN A 127 6.68 12.46 -0.23
C GLN A 127 7.32 11.91 -1.50
N PHE A 128 6.63 10.99 -2.18
CA PHE A 128 7.14 10.40 -3.42
C PHE A 128 7.20 11.45 -4.54
N LEU A 129 8.32 11.53 -5.24
CA LEU A 129 8.59 12.48 -6.34
C LEU A 129 8.53 13.97 -5.95
N LYS A 130 8.59 14.28 -4.65
CA LYS A 130 8.58 15.66 -4.17
C LYS A 130 9.62 15.84 -3.08
N ASN A 131 10.47 16.85 -3.25
CA ASN A 131 11.41 17.20 -2.20
C ASN A 131 10.66 17.80 -1.02
N VAL A 132 10.93 17.28 0.16
CA VAL A 132 10.51 17.86 1.43
C VAL A 132 11.62 18.80 1.89
N ASP A 133 11.25 20.02 2.30
CA ASP A 133 12.21 21.01 2.78
C ASP A 133 12.86 20.54 4.08
N LYS A 134 14.10 20.99 4.33
CA LYS A 134 14.79 20.69 5.60
C LYS A 134 13.99 21.29 6.75
N GLY A 135 13.50 20.44 7.64
CA GLY A 135 12.80 20.83 8.85
C GLY A 135 13.28 20.04 10.07
N PRO A 136 13.11 20.57 11.28
CA PRO A 136 13.36 19.80 12.49
C PRO A 136 12.32 18.70 12.62
N ILE A 137 12.76 17.45 12.84
CA ILE A 137 11.86 16.33 13.18
C ILE A 137 11.37 16.50 14.62
N CYS A 138 12.30 16.67 15.55
CA CYS A 138 12.02 16.98 16.94
C CYS A 138 13.20 17.74 17.58
N THR A 139 12.97 18.26 18.78
CA THR A 139 14.05 18.81 19.64
C THR A 139 14.24 17.89 20.84
N ILE A 140 15.46 17.43 21.07
CA ILE A 140 15.83 16.67 22.26
C ILE A 140 16.78 17.49 23.13
N GLU A 141 16.53 17.51 24.44
CA GLU A 141 17.50 18.01 25.40
C GLU A 141 18.46 16.88 25.78
N LEU A 142 19.75 17.10 25.52
CA LEU A 142 20.84 16.18 25.83
C LEU A 142 21.32 16.42 27.26
N ASP A 143 20.76 15.65 28.20
CA ASP A 143 21.28 15.57 29.56
C ASP A 143 22.56 14.72 29.63
N ALA A 144 23.27 14.76 30.77
CA ALA A 144 24.52 14.02 30.93
C ALA A 144 24.38 12.51 30.70
N LYS A 145 23.21 11.92 31.00
CA LYS A 145 22.95 10.50 30.83
C LYS A 145 22.75 10.14 29.35
N LYS A 146 21.99 10.94 28.60
CA LYS A 146 21.77 10.75 27.17
C LYS A 146 23.05 10.99 26.38
N VAL A 147 23.84 12.00 26.78
CA VAL A 147 25.17 12.23 26.20
C VAL A 147 26.04 10.99 26.38
N GLN A 148 26.10 10.44 27.59
CA GLN A 148 26.86 9.22 27.85
C GLN A 148 26.37 8.05 26.98
N GLN A 149 25.05 7.81 26.89
CA GLN A 149 24.51 6.74 26.05
C GLN A 149 24.89 6.88 24.58
N PHE A 150 24.88 8.11 24.04
CA PHE A 150 25.34 8.34 22.66
C PHE A 150 26.84 8.17 22.52
N THR A 151 27.64 8.63 23.49
CA THR A 151 29.09 8.44 23.50
C THR A 151 29.45 6.96 23.48
N ASP A 152 28.87 6.16 24.39
CA ASP A 152 29.12 4.71 24.48
C ASP A 152 28.75 4.00 23.16
N ALA A 153 27.64 4.42 22.54
CA ALA A 153 27.21 3.90 21.25
C ALA A 153 28.16 4.29 20.11
N ILE A 154 28.68 5.52 20.10
CA ILE A 154 29.64 6.00 19.10
C ILE A 154 30.98 5.26 19.24
N GLU A 155 31.50 5.10 20.46
CA GLU A 155 32.72 4.34 20.74
C GLU A 155 32.60 2.88 20.27
N SER A 156 31.42 2.30 20.44
CA SER A 156 31.09 0.94 19.98
C SER A 156 30.71 0.86 18.50
N SER A 157 30.82 1.97 17.75
CA SER A 157 30.47 2.07 16.32
C SER A 157 29.05 1.56 16.03
N TYR A 158 28.07 2.04 16.79
CA TYR A 158 26.68 1.64 16.60
C TYR A 158 26.17 2.06 15.23
N TRP A 159 25.52 1.11 14.56
CA TRP A 159 24.75 1.34 13.35
C TRP A 159 23.27 1.24 13.66
N PHE A 160 22.44 1.79 12.77
CA PHE A 160 21.00 1.66 12.81
C PHE A 160 20.46 1.15 11.49
N GLU A 161 19.30 0.51 11.53
CA GLU A 161 18.58 -0.02 10.39
C GLU A 161 17.20 0.65 10.26
N LEU A 162 16.93 1.17 9.07
CA LEU A 162 15.62 1.70 8.68
C LEU A 162 15.13 1.00 7.41
N PHE A 163 13.85 1.09 7.12
CA PHE A 163 13.25 0.57 5.89
C PHE A 163 12.37 1.61 5.21
N ILE A 164 12.49 1.71 3.88
CA ILE A 164 11.57 2.45 3.01
C ILE A 164 11.14 1.49 1.91
N ASP A 165 9.84 1.22 1.79
CA ASP A 165 9.31 0.32 0.74
C ASP A 165 10.03 -1.06 0.74
N ASP A 166 10.25 -1.62 1.93
CA ASP A 166 11.02 -2.86 2.19
C ASP A 166 12.49 -2.83 1.76
N LEU A 167 13.02 -1.66 1.36
CA LEU A 167 14.44 -1.47 1.11
C LEU A 167 15.15 -1.04 2.39
N PRO A 168 16.16 -1.81 2.83
CA PRO A 168 16.92 -1.45 4.03
C PRO A 168 17.84 -0.26 3.77
N LEU A 169 17.98 0.54 4.81
CA LEU A 169 18.85 1.70 4.93
C LEU A 169 19.69 1.53 6.19
N TRP A 170 20.99 1.76 6.06
CA TRP A 170 21.91 1.69 7.18
C TRP A 170 22.69 2.98 7.32
N GLY A 171 22.90 3.39 8.56
CA GLY A 171 23.75 4.52 8.91
C GLY A 171 24.38 4.31 10.28
N PHE A 172 25.35 5.14 10.61
CA PHE A 172 25.99 5.14 11.93
C PHE A 172 25.34 6.18 12.83
N VAL A 173 25.31 5.91 14.13
CA VAL A 173 24.82 6.88 15.12
C VAL A 173 25.72 8.13 15.14
N GLY A 174 27.03 7.92 14.97
CA GLY A 174 28.03 8.97 14.92
C GLY A 174 29.42 8.40 14.62
N GLU A 175 30.45 9.19 14.86
CA GLU A 175 31.84 8.77 14.72
C GLU A 175 32.74 9.48 15.74
N THR A 176 33.92 8.92 15.97
CA THR A 176 34.99 9.56 16.73
C THR A 176 35.94 10.30 15.78
N ASP A 177 36.47 11.45 16.21
CA ASP A 177 37.43 12.23 15.42
C ASP A 177 38.72 11.43 15.16
N LYS A 178 39.16 11.40 13.91
CA LYS A 178 40.36 10.66 13.50
C LYS A 178 41.65 11.18 14.15
N ASN A 179 41.66 12.44 14.58
CA ASN A 179 42.83 13.07 15.20
C ASN A 179 42.72 13.14 16.73
N ASN A 180 41.54 12.90 17.31
CA ASN A 180 41.32 12.97 18.74
C ASN A 180 40.26 11.94 19.19
N GLU A 181 40.72 10.85 19.77
CA GLU A 181 39.88 9.74 20.24
C GLU A 181 38.87 10.15 21.32
N ASN A 182 39.09 11.27 22.02
CA ASN A 182 38.17 11.79 23.04
C ASN A 182 37.09 12.72 22.47
N LYS A 183 37.07 12.94 21.15
CA LYS A 183 36.10 13.84 20.50
C LYS A 183 35.13 13.02 19.66
N HIS A 184 33.86 13.06 20.04
CA HIS A 184 32.79 12.31 19.37
C HIS A 184 31.85 13.28 18.64
N TYR A 185 31.34 12.86 17.48
CA TYR A 185 30.36 13.58 16.68
C TYR A 185 29.10 12.74 16.55
N LEU A 186 27.95 13.34 16.90
CA LEU A 186 26.63 12.73 16.74
C LEU A 186 26.02 13.14 15.40
N TYR A 187 25.48 12.19 14.65
CA TYR A 187 24.83 12.47 13.37
C TYR A 187 23.35 12.78 13.53
N THR A 188 23.03 14.08 13.59
CA THR A 188 21.66 14.57 13.80
C THR A 188 20.89 14.82 12.51
N HIS A 189 21.60 15.07 11.40
CA HIS A 189 20.99 15.43 10.12
C HIS A 189 20.94 14.22 9.19
N LYS A 190 19.73 13.76 8.88
CA LYS A 190 19.48 12.65 7.96
C LYS A 190 19.04 13.19 6.60
N ASN A 191 19.83 12.95 5.56
CA ASN A 191 19.44 13.25 4.18
C ASN A 191 19.09 11.94 3.46
N ILE A 192 17.80 11.75 3.16
CA ILE A 192 17.31 10.53 2.51
C ILE A 192 17.11 10.81 1.02
N VAL A 193 17.81 10.03 0.19
CA VAL A 193 17.73 10.12 -1.27
C VAL A 193 17.05 8.87 -1.80
N VAL A 194 15.85 9.04 -2.34
CA VAL A 194 15.06 7.96 -2.94
C VAL A 194 15.21 7.99 -4.46
N LYS A 195 15.71 6.90 -5.05
CA LYS A 195 15.73 6.66 -6.49
C LYS A 195 14.56 5.76 -6.87
N TYR A 196 13.93 6.11 -7.98
CA TYR A 196 12.70 5.47 -8.43
C TYR A 196 12.80 5.08 -9.91
N ASN A 197 11.92 4.17 -10.33
CA ASN A 197 11.70 3.84 -11.73
C ASN A 197 10.18 3.82 -11.99
N GLY A 198 9.70 4.80 -12.76
CA GLY A 198 8.27 5.06 -12.90
C GLY A 198 7.65 5.40 -11.54
N ASN A 199 6.66 4.62 -11.12
CA ASN A 199 5.94 4.78 -9.86
C ASN A 199 6.46 3.89 -8.73
N ARG A 200 7.65 3.32 -8.85
CA ARG A 200 8.22 2.39 -7.86
C ARG A 200 9.51 2.92 -7.28
N VAL A 201 9.68 2.76 -5.96
CA VAL A 201 10.98 2.96 -5.32
C VAL A 201 11.91 1.81 -5.72
N ARG A 202 13.20 2.10 -5.90
CA ARG A 202 14.22 1.11 -6.30
C ARG A 202 15.41 1.09 -5.39
N VAL A 203 15.84 2.26 -4.93
CA VAL A 203 16.98 2.43 -4.04
C VAL A 203 16.66 3.59 -3.12
N ALA A 204 16.90 3.43 -1.83
CA ALA A 204 16.96 4.54 -0.89
C ALA A 204 18.39 4.60 -0.36
N LEU A 205 18.89 5.81 -0.11
CA LEU A 205 20.18 6.05 0.53
C LEU A 205 19.98 7.04 1.65
N ILE A 206 20.70 6.86 2.76
CA ILE A 206 20.77 7.83 3.84
C ILE A 206 22.18 8.40 3.90
N CYS A 207 22.27 9.73 4.00
CA CYS A 207 23.51 10.44 4.19
C CYS A 207 23.42 11.22 5.49
N ASP A 208 24.33 10.91 6.41
CA ASP A 208 24.45 11.54 7.70
C ASP A 208 25.40 12.74 7.63
N LEU A 209 24.95 13.92 8.07
CA LEU A 209 25.83 15.07 8.24
C LEU A 209 26.29 15.23 9.69
N LYS A 210 27.58 15.54 9.84
CA LYS A 210 28.25 15.80 11.11
C LYS A 210 27.84 17.15 11.66
N HIS A 211 27.75 17.26 12.97
CA HIS A 211 27.55 18.53 13.67
C HIS A 211 28.53 18.68 14.82
#